data_AF-A0A7V3RWP4-F1
#
_entry.id   AF-A0A7V3RWP4-F1
#
_cell.length_a   1.000
_cell.length_b   1.000
_cell.length_c   1.000
_cell.angle_alpha   90.00
_cell.angle_beta   90.00
_cell.angle_gamma   90.00
#
_symmetry.space_group_name_H-M   'P 1'
#
loop_
_entity.id
_entity.type
_entity.pdbx_description
1 polymer ?
#
loop_
_entity_poly.entity_id
_entity_poly.type
_entity_poly.pdbx_seq_one_letter_code
_entity_poly.pdbx_strand_id
1 'polypeptide(L)' 'PQKVKDEVLRSIPLERFGTPEDVAWAVAFLASPMARYITGEIFNVSGGLYM' A
#
# COMPACT_ATOMS: atom_id res chain seq x y z
N PRO A 1 21.05 -0.34 10.53
CA PRO A 1 20.17 -1.29 9.79
C PRO A 1 18.86 -1.62 10.53
N GLN A 2 18.92 -2.10 11.79
CA GLN A 2 17.71 -2.45 12.55
C GLN A 2 16.94 -1.22 13.05
N LYS A 3 17.64 -0.25 13.67
CA LYS A 3 17.03 1.01 14.15
C LYS A 3 16.23 1.76 13.08
N VAL A 4 16.72 1.76 11.83
CA VAL A 4 16.03 2.41 10.70
C VAL A 4 14.74 1.67 10.33
N LYS A 5 14.75 0.33 10.37
CA LYS A 5 13.53 -0.46 10.13
C LYS A 5 12.49 -0.21 11.22
N ASP A 6 12.92 -0.14 12.48
CA ASP A 6 12.03 0.09 13.61
C ASP A 6 11.43 1.51 13.58
N GLU A 7 12.21 2.49 13.13
CA GLU A 7 11.76 3.88 12.95
C GLU A 7 10.74 4.00 11.81
N VAL A 8 11.01 3.37 10.66
CA VAL A 8 10.05 3.31 9.54
C VAL A 8 8.76 2.59 9.97
N LEU A 9 8.86 1.50 10.73
CA LEU A 9 7.69 0.75 11.20
C LEU A 9 6.76 1.62 12.06
N ARG A 10 7.31 2.50 12.90
CA ARG A 10 6.54 3.45 13.71
C ARG A 10 5.83 4.52 12.89
N SER A 11 6.32 4.81 11.68
CA SER A 11 5.69 5.74 10.76
C SER A 11 4.59 5.10 9.91
N ILE A 12 4.40 3.77 9.97
CA ILE A 12 3.33 3.06 9.25
C ILE A 12 2.12 2.92 10.19
N PRO A 13 0.97 3.56 9.91
CA PRO A 13 -0.24 3.43 10.73
C PRO A 13 -0.76 2.00 10.92
N LEU A 14 -0.55 1.11 9.95
CA LEU A 14 -0.91 -0.31 10.08
C LEU A 14 0.10 -1.15 10.88
N GLU A 15 1.16 -0.54 11.41
CA GLU A 15 2.17 -1.14 12.30
C GLU A 15 2.84 -2.41 11.75
N ARG A 16 2.84 -2.57 10.42
CA ARG A 16 3.49 -3.68 9.73
C ARG A 16 4.04 -3.24 8.39
N PHE A 17 5.07 -3.95 7.93
CA PHE A 17 5.47 -3.85 6.53
C PHE A 17 4.43 -4.50 5.64
N GLY A 18 4.24 -3.92 4.46
CA GLY A 18 3.43 -4.52 3.41
C GLY A 18 4.05 -5.83 2.92
N THR A 19 3.21 -6.74 2.47
CA THR A 19 3.61 -7.95 1.76
C THR A 19 3.37 -7.77 0.26
N PRO A 20 3.98 -8.61 -0.61
CA PRO A 20 3.68 -8.57 -2.05
C PRO A 20 2.18 -8.71 -2.36
N GLU A 21 1.46 -9.47 -1.56
CA GLU A 21 0.02 -9.71 -1.70
C GLU A 21 -0.80 -8.43 -1.49
N ASP A 22 -0.39 -7.53 -0.58
CA ASP A 22 -1.10 -6.26 -0.34
C ASP A 22 -1.17 -5.42 -1.63
N VAL A 23 -0.08 -5.40 -2.41
CA VAL A 23 -0.02 -4.73 -3.72
C VAL A 23 -0.79 -5.52 -4.77
N ALA A 24 -0.63 -6.85 -4.80
CA ALA A 24 -1.29 -7.71 -5.77
C ALA A 24 -2.82 -7.59 -5.70
N TRP A 25 -3.40 -7.53 -4.50
CA TRP A 25 -4.84 -7.37 -4.32
C TRP A 25 -5.36 -6.02 -4.79
N ALA A 26 -4.62 -4.93 -4.53
CA ALA A 26 -4.97 -3.61 -5.04
C ALA A 26 -4.96 -3.58 -6.58
N VAL A 27 -3.94 -4.17 -7.20
CA VAL A 27 -3.85 -4.30 -8.66
C VAL A 27 -4.98 -5.19 -9.20
N ALA A 28 -5.28 -6.31 -8.56
CA ALA A 28 -6.36 -7.20 -8.96
C ALA A 28 -7.72 -6.49 -8.94
N PHE A 29 -7.99 -5.65 -7.93
CA PHE A 29 -9.17 -4.81 -7.88
C PHE A 29 -9.19 -3.80 -9.03
N LEU A 30 -8.11 -3.06 -9.24
CA LEU A 30 -8.00 -2.04 -10.30
C LEU A 30 -8.11 -2.63 -11.72
N ALA A 31 -7.66 -3.86 -11.92
CA ALA A 31 -7.78 -4.58 -13.19
C ALA A 31 -9.18 -5.21 -13.38
N SER A 32 -10.00 -5.27 -12.34
CA SER A 32 -11.33 -5.89 -12.40
C SER A 32 -12.39 -4.93 -12.97
N PRO A 33 -13.55 -5.44 -13.42
CA PRO A 33 -14.68 -4.61 -13.83
C PRO A 33 -15.22 -3.68 -12.72
N MET A 34 -14.88 -3.95 -11.44
CA MET A 34 -15.32 -3.12 -10.31
C MET A 34 -14.70 -1.72 -10.35
N ALA A 35 -13.51 -1.58 -10.93
CA ALA A 35 -12.79 -0.31 -11.03
C ALA A 35 -13.01 0.43 -12.37
N ARG A 36 -14.03 0.03 -13.17
CA ARG A 36 -14.23 0.50 -14.57
C ARG A 36 -14.34 2.01 -14.79
N TYR A 37 -14.55 2.79 -13.73
CA TYR A 37 -14.68 4.25 -13.80
C TYR A 37 -13.54 4.99 -13.09
N ILE A 38 -12.51 4.25 -12.65
CA ILE A 38 -11.33 4.78 -11.99
C ILE A 38 -10.24 4.92 -13.07
N THR A 39 -9.78 6.14 -13.31
CA THR A 39 -8.70 6.43 -14.26
C THR A 39 -8.04 7.76 -13.90
N GLY A 40 -6.76 7.93 -14.24
CA GLY A 40 -6.00 9.16 -13.96
C GLY A 40 -5.52 9.33 -12.51
N GLU A 41 -5.74 8.33 -11.65
CA GLU A 41 -5.43 8.39 -10.22
C GLU A 41 -4.15 7.62 -9.85
N ILE A 42 -3.48 8.07 -8.78
CA ILE A 42 -2.31 7.41 -8.19
C ILE A 42 -2.72 6.76 -6.86
N PHE A 43 -2.59 5.44 -6.76
CA PHE A 43 -2.95 4.69 -5.56
C PHE A 43 -1.70 4.32 -4.74
N ASN A 44 -1.61 4.85 -3.52
CA ASN A 44 -0.55 4.49 -2.58
C ASN A 44 -0.92 3.24 -1.77
N VAL A 45 -0.25 2.12 -2.03
CA VAL A 45 -0.38 0.88 -1.25
C VAL A 45 0.76 0.81 -0.23
N SER A 46 0.69 1.65 0.81
CA SER A 46 1.82 1.90 1.72
C SER A 46 1.50 1.68 3.21
N GLY A 47 0.34 1.10 3.51
CA GLY A 47 -0.13 0.94 4.90
C GLY A 47 -0.32 2.27 5.66
N GLY A 48 -0.47 3.39 4.92
CA GLY A 48 -0.65 4.73 5.45
C GLY A 48 0.65 5.52 5.64
N LEU A 49 1.80 5.02 5.16
CA LEU A 49 3.09 5.72 5.29
C LEU A 49 3.15 7.04 4.51
N TYR A 50 2.39 7.13 3.41
CA TYR A 50 2.28 8.32 2.59
C TYR A 50 0.82 8.80 2.63
N MET A 51 0.63 10.04 3.08
CA MET A 51 -0.64 10.77 3.05
C MET A 51 -0.39 12.18 2.51
#